data_AF-A0A839IYJ8-F1
#
_entry.id   AF-A0A839IYJ8-F1
#
_cell.length_a   1.000
_cell.length_b   1.000
_cell.length_c   1.000
_cell.angle_alpha   90.00
_cell.angle_beta   90.00
_cell.angle_gamma   90.00
#
_symmetry.space_group_name_H-M   'P 1'
#
loop_
_entity.id
_entity.type
_entity.pdbx_description
1 polymer ?
#
loop_
_entity_poly.entity_id
_entity_poly.type
_entity_poly.pdbx_seq_one_letter_code
_entity_poly.pdbx_strand_id
1 'polypeptide(L)'
;MTTTTAAPWTACTEPKLPRGLWTSEKAADRAEAAGYCPFCPVAGACLAAALDLGATWGVWAGHDMGTPAGRQAARAAHAAAEGAA
;
A
#
# COMPACT_ATOMS: atom_id res chain seq x y z
N MET A 1 11.44 14.06 -30.13
CA MET A 1 11.66 13.12 -29.01
C MET A 1 10.88 13.67 -27.82
N THR A 2 9.63 13.27 -27.67
CA THR A 2 8.75 13.71 -26.57
C THR A 2 9.19 12.97 -25.31
N THR A 3 9.89 13.67 -24.44
CA THR A 3 10.16 13.21 -23.08
C THR A 3 8.80 13.11 -22.38
N THR A 4 8.31 11.89 -22.18
CA THR A 4 7.21 11.62 -21.25
C THR A 4 7.68 12.11 -19.89
N THR A 5 7.21 13.30 -19.50
CA THR A 5 7.24 13.75 -18.11
C THR A 5 6.57 12.66 -17.29
N ALA A 6 7.37 11.88 -16.56
CA ALA A 6 6.88 11.08 -15.46
C ALA A 6 6.26 12.06 -14.46
N ALA A 7 4.94 12.27 -14.56
CA ALA A 7 4.21 12.95 -13.50
C ALA A 7 4.44 12.16 -12.18
N PRO A 8 4.60 12.85 -11.04
CA PRO A 8 5.03 12.28 -9.75
C PRO A 8 3.90 11.52 -9.03
N TRP A 9 3.15 10.71 -9.77
CA TRP A 9 1.91 10.13 -9.29
C TRP A 9 2.19 8.95 -8.36
N THR A 10 2.08 9.23 -7.06
CA THR A 10 1.96 8.19 -6.04
C THR A 10 0.47 7.94 -5.86
N ALA A 11 -0.09 7.01 -6.62
CA ALA A 11 -1.53 6.76 -6.72
C ALA A 11 -2.22 6.63 -5.35
N CYS A 12 -1.54 6.04 -4.37
CA CYS A 12 -2.04 5.88 -2.99
C CYS A 12 -2.16 7.20 -2.21
N THR A 13 -1.62 8.31 -2.71
CA THR A 13 -1.76 9.66 -2.14
C THR A 13 -2.65 10.59 -2.98
N GLU A 14 -3.09 10.14 -4.16
CA GLU A 14 -3.92 10.94 -5.06
C GLU A 14 -5.31 11.22 -4.44
N PRO A 15 -5.76 12.48 -4.36
CA PRO A 15 -7.05 12.83 -3.75
C PRO A 15 -8.28 12.12 -4.35
N LYS A 16 -8.18 11.71 -5.62
CA LYS A 16 -9.27 11.04 -6.35
C LYS A 16 -9.43 9.56 -5.99
N LEU A 17 -8.43 8.94 -5.38
CA LEU A 17 -8.48 7.54 -4.98
C LEU A 17 -8.58 7.44 -3.46
N PRO A 18 -9.54 6.66 -2.92
CA PRO A 18 -9.65 6.50 -1.49
C PRO A 18 -8.43 5.76 -0.95
N ARG A 19 -7.71 6.34 0.01
CA ARG A 19 -6.55 5.70 0.67
C ARG A 19 -6.88 4.31 1.23
N GLY A 20 -8.12 4.13 1.70
CA GLY A 20 -8.62 2.86 2.19
C GLY A 20 -8.65 1.73 1.16
N LEU A 21 -8.47 2.01 -0.14
CA LEU A 21 -8.43 1.00 -1.19
C LEU A 21 -7.23 0.06 -1.04
N TRP A 22 -6.03 0.61 -0.78
CA TRP A 22 -4.78 -0.16 -0.57
C TRP A 22 -4.81 -0.99 0.72
N THR A 23 -5.66 -0.63 1.67
CA THR A 23 -5.86 -1.33 2.94
C THR A 23 -7.24 -1.96 3.06
N SER A 24 -7.96 -2.13 1.94
CA SER A 24 -9.35 -2.59 1.94
C SER A 24 -9.45 -4.02 2.46
N GLU A 25 -10.59 -4.30 3.08
CA GLU A 25 -10.98 -5.63 3.52
C GLU A 25 -11.18 -6.61 2.37
N LYS A 26 -11.66 -6.10 1.24
CA LYS A 26 -11.93 -6.92 0.08
C LYS A 26 -10.64 -7.11 -0.70
N ALA A 27 -10.27 -8.38 -0.94
CA ALA A 27 -9.11 -8.71 -1.75
C ALA A 27 -9.23 -8.16 -3.19
N ALA A 28 -10.44 -8.08 -3.73
CA ALA A 28 -10.68 -7.48 -5.05
C ALA A 28 -10.28 -5.99 -5.12
N ASP A 29 -10.67 -5.20 -4.12
CA ASP A 29 -10.30 -3.78 -4.02
C ASP A 29 -8.78 -3.61 -3.90
N ARG A 30 -8.11 -4.49 -3.15
CA ARG A 30 -6.64 -4.50 -3.04
C ARG A 30 -5.97 -4.91 -4.36
N ALA A 31 -6.53 -5.87 -5.08
CA ALA A 31 -6.02 -6.24 -6.40
C ALA A 31 -6.17 -5.08 -7.41
N GLU A 32 -7.26 -4.33 -7.36
CA GLU A 32 -7.44 -3.08 -8.13
C GLU A 32 -6.39 -2.04 -7.73
N ALA A 33 -6.21 -1.81 -6.43
CA ALA A 33 -5.20 -0.88 -5.90
C ALA A 33 -3.78 -1.22 -6.38
N ALA A 34 -3.45 -2.52 -6.41
CA ALA A 34 -2.18 -3.03 -6.89
C ALA A 34 -1.95 -2.73 -8.38
N GLY A 35 -3.03 -2.69 -9.18
CA GLY A 35 -2.98 -2.33 -10.60
C GLY A 35 -2.51 -0.89 -10.87
N TYR A 36 -2.59 0.01 -9.89
CA TYR A 36 -2.04 1.37 -10.01
C TYR A 36 -0.54 1.45 -9.66
N CYS A 37 0.02 0.48 -8.96
CA CYS A 37 1.41 0.52 -8.53
C CYS A 37 2.48 0.46 -9.65
N PRO A 38 2.27 -0.19 -10.83
CA PRO A 38 3.32 -0.37 -11.84
C PRO A 38 3.94 0.90 -12.41
N PHE A 39 3.23 2.03 -12.40
CA PHE A 39 3.79 3.29 -12.90
C PHE A 39 4.28 4.24 -11.79
N CYS A 40 4.30 3.78 -10.53
CA CYS A 40 4.78 4.57 -9.41
C CYS A 40 6.33 4.65 -9.43
N PRO A 41 6.93 5.86 -9.43
CA PRO A 41 8.39 6.02 -9.52
C PRO A 41 9.15 5.49 -8.30
N VAL A 42 8.47 5.33 -7.16
CA VAL A 42 9.08 4.86 -5.90
C VAL A 42 8.73 3.41 -5.58
N ALA A 43 8.21 2.63 -6.54
CA ALA A 43 7.79 1.24 -6.31
C ALA A 43 8.91 0.38 -5.65
N GLY A 44 10.16 0.51 -6.10
CA GLY A 44 11.29 -0.21 -5.51
C GLY A 44 11.55 0.15 -4.03
N ALA A 45 11.55 1.44 -3.71
CA ALA A 45 11.72 1.91 -2.32
C ALA A 45 10.51 1.54 -1.44
N CYS A 46 9.30 1.56 -2.01
CA CYS A 46 8.07 1.15 -1.33
C CYS A 46 8.11 -0.34 -0.96
N LEU A 47 8.59 -1.22 -1.86
CA LEU A 47 8.74 -2.63 -1.56
C LEU A 47 9.80 -2.88 -0.49
N ALA A 48 10.95 -2.21 -0.58
CA ALA A 48 12.00 -2.32 0.43
C ALA A 48 11.48 -1.93 1.83
N ALA A 49 10.80 -0.78 1.93
CA ALA A 49 10.20 -0.33 3.18
C ALA A 49 9.14 -1.33 3.71
N ALA A 50 8.34 -1.94 2.83
CA ALA A 50 7.37 -2.95 3.24
C ALA A 50 8.04 -4.16 3.90
N LEU A 51 9.17 -4.61 3.34
CA LEU A 51 9.93 -5.72 3.88
C LEU A 51 10.61 -5.36 5.20
N ASP A 52 11.22 -4.17 5.29
CA ASP A 52 11.87 -3.68 6.51
C ASP A 52 10.88 -3.51 7.67
N LEU A 53 9.65 -3.08 7.37
CA LEU A 53 8.57 -2.97 8.35
C LEU A 53 7.91 -4.32 8.69
N GLY A 54 8.23 -5.38 7.94
CA GLY A 54 7.52 -6.65 8.03
C GLY A 54 6.03 -6.49 7.76
N ALA A 55 5.66 -5.68 6.75
CA ALA A 55 4.28 -5.32 6.48
C ALA A 55 3.40 -6.56 6.26
N THR A 56 2.42 -6.76 7.15
CA THR A 56 1.55 -7.94 7.15
C THR A 56 0.18 -7.69 6.54
N TRP A 57 -0.10 -6.46 6.09
CA TRP A 57 -1.39 -6.07 5.53
C TRP A 57 -1.27 -4.98 4.47
N GLY A 58 -2.23 -5.00 3.54
CA GLY A 58 -2.36 -4.00 2.49
C GLY A 58 -1.48 -4.24 1.27
N VAL A 59 -1.56 -3.32 0.33
CA VAL A 59 -0.84 -3.36 -0.95
C VAL A 59 0.40 -2.49 -0.90
N TRP A 60 1.54 -3.06 -1.26
CA TRP A 60 2.85 -2.42 -1.26
C TRP A 60 3.54 -2.66 -2.59
N ALA A 61 3.85 -1.57 -3.33
CA ALA A 61 4.50 -1.65 -4.64
C ALA A 61 3.83 -2.63 -5.63
N GLY A 62 2.52 -2.83 -5.53
CA GLY A 62 1.76 -3.75 -6.38
C GLY A 62 1.64 -5.17 -5.84
N HIS A 63 2.23 -5.45 -4.67
CA HIS A 63 2.11 -6.73 -3.97
C HIS A 63 1.06 -6.64 -2.88
N ASP A 64 0.02 -7.47 -2.94
CA ASP A 64 -0.92 -7.64 -1.84
C ASP A 64 -0.31 -8.55 -0.78
N MET A 65 0.04 -7.98 0.38
CA MET A 65 0.55 -8.71 1.54
C MET A 65 -0.58 -9.15 2.49
N GLY A 66 -1.84 -8.89 2.12
CA GLY A 66 -3.01 -9.08 2.96
C GLY A 66 -3.36 -10.55 3.19
N THR A 67 -2.87 -11.12 4.30
CA THR A 67 -3.35 -12.40 4.84
C THR A 67 -4.32 -12.18 6.02
N PRO A 68 -5.24 -13.11 6.33
CA PRO A 68 -6.12 -12.96 7.49
C PRO A 68 -5.35 -12.81 8.81
N ALA A 69 -4.28 -13.60 9.01
CA ALA A 69 -3.41 -13.48 10.18
C ALA A 69 -2.66 -12.15 10.20
N GLY A 70 -2.15 -11.71 9.04
CA GLY A 70 -1.46 -10.45 8.91
C GLY A 70 -2.35 -9.22 9.12
N ARG A 71 -3.65 -9.33 8.79
CA ARG A 71 -4.67 -8.32 9.15
C ARG A 71 -4.85 -8.21 10.66
N GLN A 72 -4.97 -9.34 11.34
CA GLN A 72 -5.11 -9.35 12.80
C GLN A 72 -3.89 -8.73 13.47
N ALA A 73 -2.69 -9.09 13.00
CA ALA A 73 -1.44 -8.50 13.48
C ALA A 73 -1.40 -6.98 13.26
N ALA A 74 -1.79 -6.49 12.08
CA ALA A 74 -1.83 -5.06 11.78
C ALA A 74 -2.80 -4.29 12.69
N ARG A 75 -3.99 -4.87 12.97
CA ARG A 75 -4.96 -4.28 13.91
C ARG A 75 -4.42 -4.24 15.34
N ALA A 76 -3.78 -5.32 15.79
CA ALA A 76 -3.15 -5.36 17.11
C ALA A 76 -2.02 -4.33 17.24
N ALA A 77 -1.19 -4.18 16.20
CA ALA A 77 -0.13 -3.18 16.17
C ALA A 77 -0.67 -1.74 16.24
N HIS A 78 -1.74 -1.43 15.50
CA HIS A 78 -2.38 -0.12 15.59
C HIS A 78 -2.97 0.14 16.98
N ALA A 79 -3.70 -0.81 17.56
CA ALA A 79 -4.26 -0.68 18.91
C ALA A 79 -3.17 -0.51 19.98
N ALA A 80 -2.04 -1.21 19.84
CA ALA A 80 -0.89 -1.05 20.72
C ALA A 80 -0.24 0.33 20.59
N ALA A 81 -0.17 0.88 19.36
CA ALA A 81 0.35 2.23 19.13
C ALA A 81 -0.56 3.33 19.71
N GLU A 82 -1.88 3.14 19.66
CA GLU A 82 -2.86 4.08 20.24
C GLU A 82 -2.89 4.07 21.77
N GLY A 83 -2.64 2.91 22.39
CA GLY A 83 -2.59 2.78 23.86
C GLY A 83 -1.27 3.20 24.50
N ALA A 84 -0.23 3.47 23.70
CA ALA A 84 1.08 3.93 24.15
C ALA A 84 1.22 5.47 24.16
N ALA A 85 0.18 6.20 23.74
CA ALA A 85 0.07 7.66 23.74
C ALA A 85 -0.74 8.16 24.94
#